data_AF-A0A2V8CDF8-F1
#
_entry.id   AF-A0A2V8CDF8-F1
#
_cell.length_a   1.000
_cell.length_b   1.000
_cell.length_c   1.000
_cell.angle_alpha   90.00
_cell.angle_beta   90.00
_cell.angle_gamma   90.00
#
_symmetry.space_group_name_H-M   'P 1'
#
loop_
_entity.id
_entity.type
_entity.pdbx_description
1 polymer ?
#
loop_
_entity_poly.entity_id
_entity_poly.type
_entity_poly.pdbx_seq_one_letter_code
_entity_poly.pdbx_strand_id
1 'polypeptide(L)'
;MSGRVTQAEREGWPAGGMQHDEPPTRRTQPLAQMDEEATRRTSRVETESQTTAPSSANVIFRPPEPQATRTQSRAGRRYLRAALLLLALSIIGNELRVASRAERLKAEVPTVELDGIGRLWDGYHALTARSLRVGSAGLERALTNQTAMLADRIIGNYRTPVPSVRETQWKMAREALAQALAVNPNDRQLKGALRYCDGHLHRINGEARKTHKQNAEAQHEFTDAVSAFREAAELRPDWPDPFLGLMRTFIYGLEDVDRGADALKQAQRLGYTAGDRETVQLADGYRSRATAFARTARTLSGMAVEQEYLTRATEAYRQAIDLYSKVLGYADAPRSLRAAQRGLEQVEQRRVELSGASVRPPSPQAVRPASPQAVQPISPQARSSSPFQSPVGVSPHFHGLAP
;
A
#
# COMPACT_ATOMS: atom_id res chain seq x y z
N MET A 1 0.56 -29.72 -7.88
CA MET A 1 1.99 -29.69 -8.29
C MET A 1 2.60 -28.41 -7.77
N SER A 2 3.67 -28.54 -6.99
CA SER A 2 4.29 -27.50 -6.16
C SER A 2 4.88 -26.36 -7.01
N GLY A 3 4.69 -25.12 -6.57
CA GLY A 3 5.19 -23.91 -7.22
C GLY A 3 6.71 -23.86 -7.21
N ARG A 4 7.31 -23.58 -8.37
CA ARG A 4 8.75 -23.37 -8.48
C ARG A 4 9.09 -21.99 -7.91
N VAL A 5 9.91 -21.99 -6.86
CA VAL A 5 10.61 -20.82 -6.29
C VAL A 5 11.26 -20.01 -7.42
N THR A 6 10.98 -18.71 -7.45
CA THR A 6 11.48 -17.80 -8.48
C THR A 6 12.98 -17.53 -8.27
N GLN A 7 13.69 -17.12 -9.33
CA GLN A 7 15.12 -16.84 -9.24
C GLN A 7 15.43 -15.63 -8.33
N ALA A 8 14.51 -14.67 -8.22
CA ALA A 8 14.59 -13.55 -7.28
C ALA A 8 14.51 -13.98 -5.80
N GLU A 9 13.81 -15.09 -5.52
CA GLU A 9 13.71 -15.68 -4.19
C GLU A 9 14.94 -16.53 -3.84
N ARG A 10 15.62 -17.11 -4.85
CA ARG A 10 16.92 -17.82 -4.69
C ARG A 10 18.11 -16.88 -4.51
N GLU A 11 18.07 -15.71 -5.16
CA GLU A 11 19.22 -14.81 -5.21
C GLU A 11 19.25 -13.80 -4.05
N GLY A 12 18.21 -13.73 -3.21
CA GLY A 12 18.20 -12.92 -1.98
C GLY A 12 18.72 -11.50 -2.20
N TRP A 13 17.82 -10.54 -2.45
CA TRP A 13 18.18 -9.12 -2.61
C TRP A 13 19.28 -8.71 -1.62
N PRO A 14 20.40 -8.10 -2.06
CA PRO A 14 21.61 -8.06 -1.26
C PRO A 14 21.34 -7.47 0.12
N ALA A 15 21.35 -8.33 1.14
CA ALA A 15 21.35 -7.99 2.55
C ALA A 15 22.75 -7.49 2.98
N GLY A 16 23.37 -6.66 2.13
CA GLY A 16 24.68 -6.07 2.34
C GLY A 16 24.53 -4.62 2.78
N GLY A 17 23.95 -4.40 3.95
CA GLY A 17 23.76 -3.07 4.52
C GLY A 17 23.22 -3.15 5.94
N MET A 18 24.14 -3.30 6.90
CA MET A 18 23.96 -3.21 8.36
C MET A 18 22.93 -4.15 9.01
N GLN A 19 23.43 -5.14 9.73
CA GLN A 19 22.70 -5.91 10.73
C GLN A 19 22.13 -4.98 11.82
N HIS A 20 20.83 -5.05 12.05
CA HIS A 20 20.25 -4.71 13.35
C HIS A 20 19.81 -6.02 14.01
N ASP A 21 20.41 -6.29 15.17
CA ASP A 21 20.04 -7.33 16.10
C ASP A 21 18.61 -7.09 16.61
N GLU A 22 17.70 -8.02 16.32
CA GLU A 22 16.41 -8.13 17.00
C GLU A 22 16.18 -9.61 17.36
N PRO A 23 15.87 -9.94 18.64
CA PRO A 23 15.82 -11.33 19.10
C PRO A 23 14.58 -12.10 18.59
N PRO A 24 14.69 -13.43 18.43
CA PRO A 24 13.73 -14.25 17.69
C PRO A 24 12.41 -14.48 18.43
N THR A 25 11.29 -14.10 17.82
CA THR A 25 9.95 -14.49 18.29
C THR A 25 9.56 -15.86 17.70
N ARG A 26 9.28 -16.81 18.61
CA ARG A 26 8.80 -18.16 18.29
C ARG A 26 7.38 -18.12 17.67
N ARG A 27 7.23 -18.80 16.54
CA ARG A 27 5.94 -19.11 15.91
C ARG A 27 5.35 -20.39 16.53
N THR A 28 4.16 -20.31 17.10
CA THR A 28 3.30 -21.46 17.43
C THR A 28 2.44 -21.82 16.21
N GLN A 29 2.42 -23.11 15.87
CA GLN A 29 1.51 -23.68 14.85
C GLN A 29 0.11 -23.92 15.44
N PRO A 30 -0.96 -23.91 14.63
CA PRO A 30 -2.30 -24.29 15.06
C PRO A 30 -2.53 -25.80 14.90
N LEU A 31 -3.14 -26.41 15.92
CA LEU A 31 -3.70 -27.77 15.85
C LEU A 31 -5.13 -27.72 15.33
N ALA A 32 -5.47 -28.74 14.54
CA ALA A 32 -6.76 -28.94 13.90
C ALA A 32 -7.80 -29.58 14.83
N GLN A 33 -9.07 -29.44 14.40
CA GLN A 33 -10.18 -30.41 14.48
C GLN A 33 -10.87 -30.62 15.84
N MET A 34 -12.17 -30.30 15.93
CA MET A 34 -13.30 -31.26 15.85
C MET A 34 -14.65 -30.59 16.17
N ASP A 35 -15.63 -30.97 15.36
CA ASP A 35 -17.09 -31.15 15.50
C ASP A 35 -17.95 -30.60 16.66
N GLU A 36 -19.25 -30.54 16.30
CA GLU A 36 -20.47 -30.46 17.12
C GLU A 36 -20.93 -29.07 17.59
N GLU A 37 -22.11 -28.61 17.13
CA GLU A 37 -23.36 -28.87 17.86
C GLU A 37 -24.60 -28.38 17.07
N ALA A 38 -25.66 -29.16 17.20
CA ALA A 38 -26.98 -29.01 16.59
C ALA A 38 -27.88 -28.03 17.35
N THR A 39 -28.97 -27.52 16.72
CA THR A 39 -30.31 -27.38 17.35
C THR A 39 -31.43 -27.07 16.31
N ARG A 40 -32.36 -28.06 16.18
CA ARG A 40 -33.83 -28.07 15.87
C ARG A 40 -34.37 -27.44 14.57
N ARG A 41 -35.24 -28.07 13.74
CA ARG A 41 -36.33 -29.09 13.81
C ARG A 41 -37.74 -28.58 14.16
N THR A 42 -38.68 -28.75 13.20
CA THR A 42 -40.08 -29.26 13.27
C THR A 42 -40.45 -29.72 11.84
N SER A 43 -41.27 -30.73 11.50
CA SER A 43 -42.05 -31.76 12.19
C SER A 43 -42.51 -32.81 11.16
N ARG A 44 -42.94 -33.99 11.68
CA ARG A 44 -43.96 -34.93 11.15
C ARG A 44 -43.50 -36.34 10.68
N VAL A 45 -43.41 -37.24 11.68
CA VAL A 45 -44.19 -38.50 11.91
C VAL A 45 -44.93 -39.11 10.71
N GLU A 46 -45.06 -40.42 10.51
CA GLU A 46 -44.35 -41.66 10.88
C GLU A 46 -45.18 -42.76 10.19
N THR A 47 -44.50 -43.77 9.68
CA THR A 47 -45.05 -44.97 9.06
C THR A 47 -45.21 -46.03 10.12
N GLU A 48 -46.36 -46.70 10.18
CA GLU A 48 -46.47 -47.99 10.88
C GLU A 48 -46.48 -49.16 9.89
N SER A 49 -46.03 -50.29 10.43
CA SER A 49 -45.31 -51.38 9.78
C SER A 49 -46.09 -52.69 9.80
N GLN A 50 -45.50 -53.67 9.08
CA GLN A 50 -45.59 -55.14 9.26
C GLN A 50 -46.88 -55.81 8.78
N THR A 51 -46.92 -56.86 7.96
CA THR A 51 -46.14 -58.11 7.73
C THR A 51 -47.09 -59.27 8.00
N THR A 52 -47.57 -59.95 6.96
CA THR A 52 -47.89 -61.40 6.99
C THR A 52 -47.95 -61.95 5.56
N ALA A 53 -47.45 -63.18 5.35
CA ALA A 53 -47.64 -64.02 4.16
C ALA A 53 -48.19 -65.40 4.63
N PRO A 54 -48.55 -66.40 3.78
CA PRO A 54 -48.95 -66.43 2.37
C PRO A 54 -50.25 -67.26 2.09
N SER A 55 -50.60 -67.41 0.80
CA SER A 55 -51.31 -68.55 0.16
C SER A 55 -52.83 -68.70 0.31
N SER A 56 -53.57 -68.64 -0.81
CA SER A 56 -54.16 -69.82 -1.47
C SER A 56 -55.02 -69.42 -2.69
N ALA A 57 -55.15 -70.39 -3.59
CA ALA A 57 -55.67 -70.30 -4.94
C ALA A 57 -57.13 -69.83 -5.06
N ASN A 58 -57.44 -69.16 -6.17
CA ASN A 58 -58.60 -69.54 -6.97
C ASN A 58 -58.41 -69.16 -8.45
N VAL A 59 -58.57 -70.19 -9.28
CA VAL A 59 -58.55 -70.17 -10.74
C VAL A 59 -59.90 -69.65 -11.22
N ILE A 60 -59.91 -68.59 -12.04
CA ILE A 60 -61.00 -68.34 -12.98
C ILE A 60 -60.40 -67.93 -14.32
N PHE A 61 -60.73 -68.73 -15.33
CA PHE A 61 -60.38 -68.65 -16.73
C PHE A 61 -60.88 -67.32 -17.36
N ARG A 62 -60.01 -66.57 -18.05
CA ARG A 62 -60.41 -65.42 -18.88
C ARG A 62 -59.59 -65.41 -20.19
N PRO A 63 -60.19 -65.13 -21.37
CA PRO A 63 -59.61 -65.43 -22.68
C PRO A 63 -58.43 -64.50 -23.04
N PRO A 64 -57.62 -64.83 -24.06
CA PRO A 64 -56.41 -64.06 -24.37
C PRO A 64 -56.77 -62.78 -25.13
N GLU A 65 -56.45 -61.62 -24.54
CA GLU A 65 -56.44 -60.33 -25.24
C GLU A 65 -55.00 -59.90 -25.57
N PRO A 66 -54.80 -59.21 -26.70
CA PRO A 66 -53.52 -59.13 -27.40
C PRO A 66 -52.51 -58.22 -26.69
N GLN A 67 -51.23 -58.58 -26.84
CA GLN A 67 -50.09 -57.75 -26.44
C GLN A 67 -50.17 -56.37 -27.11
N ALA A 68 -50.58 -55.36 -26.35
CA ALA A 68 -50.50 -53.97 -26.77
C ALA A 68 -49.03 -53.51 -26.71
N THR A 69 -48.38 -53.44 -27.86
CA THR A 69 -47.15 -52.68 -28.07
C THR A 69 -47.37 -51.24 -27.58
N ARG A 70 -46.61 -50.80 -26.57
CA ARG A 70 -46.51 -49.39 -26.18
C ARG A 70 -45.99 -48.57 -27.37
N THR A 71 -46.89 -47.99 -28.15
CA THR A 71 -46.55 -46.98 -29.14
C THR A 71 -46.22 -45.69 -28.40
N GLN A 72 -44.92 -45.39 -28.27
CA GLN A 72 -44.47 -44.09 -27.77
C GLN A 72 -45.07 -42.98 -28.64
N SER A 73 -45.81 -42.07 -28.01
CA SER A 73 -46.63 -41.07 -28.69
C SER A 73 -45.76 -40.07 -29.47
N ARG A 74 -45.81 -40.16 -30.81
CA ARG A 74 -45.14 -39.24 -31.73
C ARG A 74 -45.68 -37.80 -31.63
N ALA A 75 -46.88 -37.59 -31.07
CA ALA A 75 -47.55 -36.30 -30.96
C ALA A 75 -46.93 -35.37 -29.89
N GLY A 76 -46.60 -35.89 -28.69
CA GLY A 76 -45.94 -35.09 -27.64
C GLY A 76 -44.56 -34.57 -28.09
N ARG A 77 -43.88 -35.36 -28.94
CA ARG A 77 -42.60 -34.97 -29.56
C ARG A 77 -42.71 -33.79 -30.52
N ARG A 78 -43.87 -33.56 -31.16
CA ARG A 78 -44.10 -32.42 -32.08
C ARG A 78 -44.33 -31.12 -31.31
N TYR A 79 -45.15 -31.15 -30.26
CA TYR A 79 -45.37 -29.98 -29.40
C TYR A 79 -44.10 -29.58 -28.64
N LEU A 80 -43.33 -30.57 -28.15
CA LEU A 80 -42.02 -30.32 -27.55
C LEU A 80 -41.04 -29.65 -28.53
N ARG A 81 -40.99 -30.13 -29.78
CA ARG A 81 -40.16 -29.50 -30.84
C ARG A 81 -40.61 -28.07 -31.14
N ALA A 82 -41.90 -27.81 -31.25
CA ALA A 82 -42.43 -26.47 -31.48
C ALA A 82 -42.12 -25.51 -30.32
N ALA A 83 -42.27 -25.96 -29.07
CA ALA A 83 -41.92 -25.18 -27.89
C ALA A 83 -40.40 -24.87 -27.82
N LEU A 84 -39.54 -25.83 -28.15
CA LEU A 84 -38.10 -25.63 -28.24
C LEU A 84 -37.72 -24.63 -29.35
N LEU A 85 -38.40 -24.68 -30.51
CA LEU A 85 -38.18 -23.73 -31.59
C LEU A 85 -38.59 -22.30 -31.20
N LEU A 86 -39.72 -22.13 -30.52
CA LEU A 86 -40.16 -20.82 -30.02
C LEU A 86 -39.20 -20.29 -28.94
N LEU A 87 -38.72 -21.14 -28.05
CA LEU A 87 -37.70 -20.78 -27.07
C LEU A 87 -36.40 -20.33 -27.75
N ALA A 88 -35.93 -21.07 -28.75
CA ALA A 88 -34.75 -20.70 -29.53
C ALA A 88 -34.93 -19.36 -30.25
N LEU A 89 -36.08 -19.12 -30.90
CA LEU A 89 -36.41 -17.85 -31.55
C LEU A 89 -36.46 -16.68 -30.56
N SER A 90 -37.02 -16.91 -29.36
CA SER A 90 -37.06 -15.91 -28.28
C SER A 90 -35.65 -15.54 -27.80
N ILE A 91 -34.78 -16.54 -27.60
CA ILE A 91 -33.37 -16.34 -27.23
C ILE A 91 -32.63 -15.56 -28.33
N ILE A 92 -32.77 -15.97 -29.60
CA ILE A 92 -32.13 -15.29 -30.74
C ILE A 92 -32.62 -13.84 -30.84
N GLY A 93 -33.92 -13.60 -30.71
CA GLY A 93 -34.49 -12.25 -30.73
C GLY A 93 -33.98 -11.37 -29.59
N ASN A 94 -33.81 -11.94 -28.39
CA ASN A 94 -33.20 -11.24 -27.26
C ASN A 94 -31.73 -10.88 -27.54
N GLU A 95 -30.94 -11.82 -28.06
CA GLU A 95 -29.53 -11.59 -28.42
C GLU A 95 -29.36 -10.51 -29.50
N LEU A 96 -30.23 -10.49 -30.52
CA LEU A 96 -30.20 -9.43 -31.55
C LEU A 96 -30.50 -8.04 -30.96
N ARG A 97 -31.43 -7.96 -30.01
CA ARG A 97 -31.72 -6.71 -29.29
C ARG A 97 -30.52 -6.27 -28.44
N VAL A 98 -29.87 -7.20 -27.74
CA VAL A 98 -28.67 -6.93 -26.93
C VAL A 98 -27.53 -6.45 -27.82
N ALA A 99 -27.28 -7.13 -28.95
CA ALA A 99 -26.24 -6.75 -29.91
C ALA A 99 -26.46 -5.33 -30.47
N SER A 100 -27.70 -4.97 -30.84
CA SER A 100 -27.98 -3.62 -31.35
C SER A 100 -27.76 -2.53 -30.30
N ARG A 101 -28.07 -2.79 -29.02
CA ARG A 101 -27.78 -1.87 -27.91
C ARG A 101 -26.29 -1.81 -27.60
N ALA A 102 -25.61 -2.95 -27.65
CA ALA A 102 -24.17 -3.02 -27.44
C ALA A 102 -23.40 -2.22 -28.50
N GLU A 103 -23.81 -2.26 -29.77
CA GLU A 103 -23.19 -1.45 -30.84
C GLU A 103 -23.42 0.06 -30.64
N ARG A 104 -24.57 0.48 -30.09
CA ARG A 104 -24.80 1.89 -29.75
C ARG A 104 -23.87 2.36 -28.63
N LEU A 105 -23.79 1.62 -27.53
CA LEU A 105 -22.88 1.95 -26.42
C LEU A 105 -21.42 1.95 -26.89
N LYS A 106 -21.05 0.99 -27.74
CA LYS A 106 -19.70 0.88 -28.29
C LYS A 106 -19.29 2.11 -29.11
N ALA A 107 -20.22 2.77 -29.78
CA ALA A 107 -19.94 4.00 -30.52
C ALA A 107 -19.55 5.17 -29.60
N GLU A 108 -19.97 5.17 -28.34
CA GLU A 108 -19.64 6.21 -27.35
C GLU A 108 -18.28 5.99 -26.69
N VAL A 109 -17.79 4.73 -26.67
CA VAL A 109 -16.56 4.32 -25.97
C VAL A 109 -15.33 5.14 -26.36
N PRO A 110 -15.01 5.41 -27.64
CA PRO A 110 -13.77 6.11 -27.98
C PRO A 110 -13.70 7.56 -27.47
N THR A 111 -14.85 8.20 -27.25
CA THR A 111 -14.94 9.59 -26.81
C THR A 111 -15.01 9.76 -25.30
N VAL A 112 -15.13 8.66 -24.56
CA VAL A 112 -15.30 8.71 -23.11
C VAL A 112 -13.96 9.01 -22.43
N GLU A 113 -14.00 9.95 -21.49
CA GLU A 113 -12.91 10.23 -20.57
C GLU A 113 -13.05 9.37 -19.30
N LEU A 114 -12.05 9.45 -18.42
CA LEU A 114 -11.96 8.62 -17.21
C LEU A 114 -13.15 8.76 -16.26
N ASP A 115 -13.76 9.94 -16.15
CA ASP A 115 -14.93 10.19 -15.29
C ASP A 115 -16.21 9.54 -15.84
N GLY A 116 -16.29 9.31 -17.16
CA GLY A 116 -17.44 8.71 -17.83
C GLY A 116 -17.37 7.19 -17.97
N ILE A 117 -16.18 6.58 -17.93
CA ILE A 117 -15.99 5.15 -18.24
C ILE A 117 -16.78 4.22 -17.30
N GLY A 118 -16.92 4.60 -16.02
CA GLY A 118 -17.68 3.82 -15.04
C GLY A 118 -19.15 3.65 -15.44
N ARG A 119 -19.79 4.71 -15.94
CA ARG A 119 -21.19 4.65 -16.42
C ARG A 119 -21.36 3.71 -17.61
N LEU A 120 -20.36 3.63 -18.49
CA LEU A 120 -20.41 2.70 -19.63
C LEU A 120 -20.26 1.24 -19.19
N TRP A 121 -19.44 0.98 -18.16
CA TRP A 121 -19.38 -0.35 -17.52
C TRP A 121 -20.71 -0.73 -16.85
N ASP A 122 -21.38 0.20 -16.16
CA ASP A 122 -22.72 -0.04 -15.60
C ASP A 122 -23.73 -0.39 -16.70
N GLY A 123 -23.69 0.32 -17.83
CA GLY A 123 -24.49 0.03 -19.01
C GLY A 123 -24.23 -1.37 -19.58
N TYR A 124 -22.96 -1.77 -19.65
CA TYR A 124 -22.56 -3.11 -20.06
C TYR A 124 -23.10 -4.20 -19.11
N HIS A 125 -22.97 -4.02 -17.80
CA HIS A 125 -23.48 -4.99 -16.81
C HIS A 125 -25.01 -5.10 -16.86
N ALA A 126 -25.71 -4.00 -17.06
CA ALA A 126 -27.15 -3.98 -17.24
C ALA A 126 -27.60 -4.74 -18.51
N LEU A 127 -26.83 -4.65 -19.61
CA LEU A 127 -27.09 -5.39 -20.85
C LEU A 127 -26.80 -6.88 -20.72
N THR A 128 -25.77 -7.26 -19.97
CA THR A 128 -25.31 -8.66 -19.84
C THR A 128 -26.00 -9.45 -18.73
N ALA A 129 -26.65 -8.79 -17.78
CA ALA A 129 -27.43 -9.45 -16.72
C ALA A 129 -28.58 -10.31 -17.23
N ARG A 130 -29.03 -10.11 -18.48
CA ARG A 130 -30.19 -10.79 -19.09
C ARG A 130 -29.88 -11.45 -20.44
N SER A 131 -28.61 -11.64 -20.78
CA SER A 131 -28.17 -12.16 -22.08
C SER A 131 -27.11 -13.25 -21.96
N LEU A 132 -26.91 -14.00 -23.04
CA LEU A 132 -25.89 -15.04 -23.18
C LEU A 132 -24.50 -14.45 -23.51
N ARG A 133 -24.32 -13.12 -23.43
CA ARG A 133 -23.07 -12.35 -23.66
C ARG A 133 -22.48 -12.44 -25.07
N VAL A 134 -23.07 -13.21 -25.98
CA VAL A 134 -22.58 -13.36 -27.36
C VAL A 134 -22.70 -12.04 -28.12
N GLY A 135 -23.81 -11.32 -27.97
CA GLY A 135 -24.03 -10.02 -28.62
C GLY A 135 -23.19 -8.86 -28.06
N SER A 136 -22.53 -9.00 -26.91
CA SER A 136 -21.82 -7.92 -26.21
C SER A 136 -20.29 -8.00 -26.27
N ALA A 137 -19.72 -9.06 -26.86
CA ALA A 137 -18.27 -9.29 -26.90
C ALA A 137 -17.49 -8.14 -27.59
N GLY A 138 -18.10 -7.49 -28.59
CA GLY A 138 -17.51 -6.32 -29.25
C GLY A 138 -17.44 -5.08 -28.34
N LEU A 139 -18.49 -4.85 -27.54
CA LEU A 139 -18.55 -3.77 -26.56
C LEU A 139 -17.58 -4.04 -25.40
N GLU A 140 -17.55 -5.28 -24.89
CA GLU A 140 -16.62 -5.71 -23.84
C GLU A 140 -15.17 -5.38 -24.22
N ARG A 141 -14.73 -5.83 -25.40
CA ARG A 141 -13.38 -5.57 -25.89
C ARG A 141 -13.10 -4.06 -26.03
N ALA A 142 -14.06 -3.29 -26.53
CA ALA A 142 -13.92 -1.85 -26.66
C ALA A 142 -13.75 -1.17 -25.29
N LEU A 143 -14.57 -1.53 -24.30
CA LEU A 143 -14.50 -0.99 -22.94
C LEU A 143 -13.20 -1.37 -22.24
N THR A 144 -12.76 -2.62 -22.37
CA THR A 144 -11.48 -3.08 -21.82
C THR A 144 -10.31 -2.31 -22.42
N ASN A 145 -10.27 -2.15 -23.75
CA ASN A 145 -9.21 -1.41 -24.42
C ASN A 145 -9.21 0.08 -24.03
N GLN A 146 -10.37 0.72 -23.99
CA GLN A 146 -10.49 2.12 -23.57
C GLN A 146 -10.06 2.30 -22.11
N THR A 147 -10.47 1.38 -21.22
CA THR A 147 -10.06 1.39 -19.82
C THR A 147 -8.54 1.28 -19.67
N ALA A 148 -7.91 0.35 -20.39
CA ALA A 148 -6.46 0.20 -20.40
C ALA A 148 -5.77 1.49 -20.86
N MET A 149 -6.24 2.07 -21.97
CA MET A 149 -5.68 3.31 -22.52
C MET A 149 -5.82 4.51 -21.57
N LEU A 150 -6.98 4.67 -20.94
CA LEU A 150 -7.22 5.73 -19.95
C LEU A 150 -6.34 5.56 -18.70
N ALA A 151 -6.18 4.31 -18.22
CA ALA A 151 -5.27 4.01 -17.12
C ALA A 151 -3.80 4.30 -17.49
N ASP A 152 -3.36 3.88 -18.69
CA ASP A 152 -2.02 4.16 -19.19
C ASP A 152 -1.76 5.66 -19.35
N ARG A 153 -2.77 6.47 -19.68
CA ARG A 153 -2.66 7.94 -19.71
C ARG A 153 -2.38 8.52 -18.32
N ILE A 154 -3.01 8.01 -17.28
CA ILE A 154 -2.74 8.44 -15.89
C ILE A 154 -1.34 8.03 -15.47
N ILE A 155 -0.96 6.79 -15.72
CA ILE A 155 0.39 6.26 -15.46
C ILE A 155 1.43 7.11 -16.19
N GLY A 156 1.20 7.41 -17.47
CA GLY A 156 2.05 8.27 -18.28
C GLY A 156 2.16 9.69 -17.73
N ASN A 157 1.07 10.29 -17.25
CA ASN A 157 1.13 11.60 -16.57
C ASN A 157 1.96 11.53 -15.28
N TYR A 158 1.91 10.43 -14.54
CA TYR A 158 2.76 10.25 -13.38
C TYR A 158 4.26 10.15 -13.73
N ARG A 159 4.64 9.82 -14.96
CA ARG A 159 6.06 9.83 -15.38
C ARG A 159 6.61 11.23 -15.63
N THR A 160 5.77 12.25 -15.78
CA THR A 160 6.25 13.58 -16.13
C THR A 160 7.04 14.21 -14.98
N PRO A 161 7.97 15.14 -15.26
CA PRO A 161 8.72 15.82 -14.20
C PRO A 161 7.80 16.49 -13.17
N VAL A 162 6.70 17.10 -13.62
CA VAL A 162 5.69 17.72 -12.74
C VAL A 162 4.36 16.97 -12.92
N PRO A 163 4.17 15.84 -12.22
CA PRO A 163 2.97 15.04 -12.37
C PRO A 163 1.75 15.79 -11.83
N SER A 164 0.65 15.76 -12.58
CA SER A 164 -0.62 16.42 -12.22
C SER A 164 -1.69 15.45 -11.73
N VAL A 165 -1.38 14.14 -11.69
CA VAL A 165 -2.34 13.11 -11.26
C VAL A 165 -2.76 13.30 -9.81
N ARG A 166 -4.07 13.34 -9.58
CA ARG A 166 -4.67 13.43 -8.24
C ARG A 166 -5.14 12.07 -7.74
N GLU A 167 -5.31 11.95 -6.42
CA GLU A 167 -5.84 10.73 -5.77
C GLU A 167 -7.14 10.24 -6.40
N THR A 168 -8.08 11.14 -6.71
CA THR A 168 -9.35 10.78 -7.36
C THR A 168 -9.14 10.08 -8.70
N GLN A 169 -8.13 10.48 -9.49
CA GLN A 169 -7.83 9.84 -10.77
C GLN A 169 -7.28 8.43 -10.58
N TRP A 170 -6.44 8.20 -9.57
CA TRP A 170 -6.00 6.86 -9.20
C TRP A 170 -7.16 5.96 -8.78
N LYS A 171 -8.12 6.48 -7.99
CA LYS A 171 -9.34 5.74 -7.59
C LYS A 171 -10.18 5.35 -8.80
N MET A 172 -10.46 6.31 -9.69
CA MET A 172 -11.25 6.07 -10.90
C MET A 172 -10.61 5.03 -11.81
N ALA A 173 -9.28 5.09 -12.03
CA ALA A 173 -8.60 4.07 -12.82
C ALA A 173 -8.59 2.70 -12.17
N ARG A 174 -8.34 2.61 -10.85
CA ARG A 174 -8.44 1.35 -10.10
C ARG A 174 -9.82 0.71 -10.28
N GLU A 175 -10.88 1.50 -10.11
CA GLU A 175 -12.26 1.02 -10.23
C GLU A 175 -12.57 0.55 -11.66
N ALA A 176 -12.20 1.32 -12.68
CA ALA A 176 -12.40 0.92 -14.07
C ALA A 176 -11.60 -0.35 -14.43
N LEU A 177 -10.33 -0.44 -14.00
CA LEU A 177 -9.49 -1.62 -14.20
C LEU A 177 -10.06 -2.86 -13.51
N ALA A 178 -10.65 -2.72 -12.32
CA ALA A 178 -11.32 -3.82 -11.63
C ALA A 178 -12.54 -4.32 -12.44
N GLN A 179 -13.32 -3.42 -13.05
CA GLN A 179 -14.42 -3.80 -13.95
C GLN A 179 -13.90 -4.56 -15.19
N ALA A 180 -12.83 -4.07 -15.81
CA ALA A 180 -12.21 -4.72 -16.96
C ALA A 180 -11.65 -6.13 -16.61
N LEU A 181 -11.13 -6.31 -15.40
CA LEU A 181 -10.65 -7.61 -14.91
C LEU A 181 -11.77 -8.58 -14.54
N ALA A 182 -12.92 -8.08 -14.12
CA ALA A 182 -14.08 -8.93 -13.85
C ALA A 182 -14.57 -9.66 -15.12
N VAL A 183 -14.39 -9.05 -16.30
CA VAL A 183 -14.69 -9.68 -17.59
C VAL A 183 -13.50 -10.44 -18.19
N ASN A 184 -12.27 -9.97 -17.97
CA ASN A 184 -11.05 -10.62 -18.44
C ASN A 184 -10.07 -10.95 -17.28
N PRO A 185 -10.35 -11.99 -16.48
CA PRO A 185 -9.62 -12.27 -15.24
C PRO A 185 -8.20 -12.80 -15.45
N ASN A 186 -7.79 -13.12 -16.67
CA ASN A 186 -6.46 -13.66 -16.95
C ASN A 186 -5.49 -12.61 -17.53
N ASP A 187 -5.95 -11.37 -17.74
CA ASP A 187 -5.13 -10.31 -18.30
C ASP A 187 -4.09 -9.80 -17.30
N ARG A 188 -2.83 -10.21 -17.48
CA ARG A 188 -1.71 -9.78 -16.64
C ARG A 188 -1.41 -8.29 -16.75
N GLN A 189 -1.64 -7.68 -17.92
CA GLN A 189 -1.37 -6.24 -18.10
C GLN A 189 -2.36 -5.42 -17.28
N LEU A 190 -3.65 -5.75 -17.36
CA LEU A 190 -4.68 -5.10 -16.55
C LEU A 190 -4.48 -5.34 -15.06
N LYS A 191 -4.12 -6.57 -14.64
CA LYS A 191 -3.76 -6.85 -13.24
C LYS A 191 -2.59 -6.00 -12.78
N GLY A 192 -1.54 -5.90 -13.60
CA GLY A 192 -0.36 -5.10 -13.28
C GLY A 192 -0.70 -3.62 -13.11
N ALA A 193 -1.50 -3.06 -14.03
CA ALA A 193 -1.98 -1.69 -13.93
C ALA A 193 -2.85 -1.47 -12.68
N LEU A 194 -3.73 -2.42 -12.34
CA LEU A 194 -4.57 -2.34 -11.14
C LEU A 194 -3.70 -2.28 -9.87
N ARG A 195 -2.75 -3.20 -9.72
CA ARG A 195 -1.84 -3.24 -8.56
C ARG A 195 -0.96 -2.00 -8.49
N TYR A 196 -0.58 -1.42 -9.62
CA TYR A 196 0.12 -0.15 -9.65
C TYR A 196 -0.73 1.02 -9.12
N CYS A 197 -2.01 1.09 -9.51
CA CYS A 197 -2.94 2.07 -8.96
C CYS A 197 -3.14 1.86 -7.44
N ASP A 198 -3.30 0.61 -6.98
CA ASP A 198 -3.38 0.29 -5.55
C ASP A 198 -2.15 0.78 -4.79
N GLY A 199 -0.95 0.54 -5.35
CA GLY A 199 0.31 0.98 -4.75
C GLY A 199 0.37 2.50 -4.55
N HIS A 200 -0.10 3.28 -5.52
CA HIS A 200 -0.18 4.74 -5.37
C HIS A 200 -1.21 5.19 -4.35
N LEU A 201 -2.37 4.53 -4.29
CA LEU A 201 -3.41 4.86 -3.31
C LEU A 201 -2.93 4.58 -1.88
N HIS A 202 -2.33 3.42 -1.64
CA HIS A 202 -1.71 3.09 -0.36
C HIS A 202 -0.60 4.07 0.00
N ARG A 203 0.28 4.43 -0.95
CA ARG A 203 1.32 5.45 -0.71
C ARG A 203 0.72 6.79 -0.30
N ILE A 204 -0.33 7.26 -0.99
CA ILE A 204 -1.01 8.54 -0.67
C ILE A 204 -1.65 8.47 0.72
N ASN A 205 -2.35 7.37 1.03
CA ASN A 205 -2.95 7.16 2.35
C ASN A 205 -1.89 7.14 3.44
N GLY A 206 -0.76 6.45 3.22
CA GLY A 206 0.36 6.41 4.15
C GLY A 206 0.96 7.80 4.40
N GLU A 207 1.18 8.60 3.33
CA GLU A 207 1.67 9.99 3.44
C GLU A 207 0.70 10.87 4.25
N ALA A 208 -0.62 10.70 4.04
CA ALA A 208 -1.64 11.41 4.80
C ALA A 208 -1.64 11.01 6.29
N ARG A 209 -1.62 9.71 6.60
CA ARG A 209 -1.57 9.19 7.97
C ARG A 209 -0.31 9.63 8.72
N LYS A 210 0.84 9.62 8.03
CA LYS A 210 2.12 10.10 8.58
C LYS A 210 2.03 11.59 8.95
N THR A 211 1.39 12.40 8.09
CA THR A 211 1.13 13.82 8.37
C THR A 211 0.25 14.01 9.61
N HIS A 212 -0.72 13.11 9.83
CA HIS A 212 -1.56 13.07 11.03
C HIS A 212 -0.92 12.37 12.24
N LYS A 213 0.38 12.01 12.19
CA LYS A 213 1.13 11.32 13.25
C LYS A 213 0.57 9.93 13.62
N GLN A 214 -0.16 9.30 12.70
CA GLN A 214 -0.68 7.93 12.81
C GLN A 214 0.38 6.95 12.30
N ASN A 215 1.48 6.80 13.05
CA ASN A 215 2.69 6.13 12.55
C ASN A 215 2.48 4.64 12.23
N ALA A 216 1.70 3.91 13.05
CA ALA A 216 1.47 2.48 12.84
C ALA A 216 0.63 2.23 11.58
N GLU A 217 -0.43 3.01 11.40
CA GLU A 217 -1.30 2.92 10.23
C GLU A 217 -0.59 3.43 8.98
N ALA A 218 0.24 4.47 9.08
CA ALA A 218 1.09 4.91 7.97
C ALA A 218 2.06 3.80 7.53
N GLN A 219 2.69 3.12 8.48
CA GLN A 219 3.61 2.01 8.20
C GLN A 219 2.91 0.84 7.51
N HIS A 220 1.68 0.52 7.94
CA HIS A 220 0.85 -0.48 7.27
C HIS A 220 0.58 -0.11 5.81
N GLU A 221 0.09 1.10 5.55
CA GLU A 221 -0.19 1.58 4.18
C GLU A 221 1.08 1.58 3.31
N PHE A 222 2.24 1.97 3.84
CA PHE A 222 3.48 1.90 3.05
C PHE A 222 3.90 0.46 2.73
N THR A 223 3.64 -0.48 3.63
CA THR A 223 3.92 -1.91 3.41
C THR A 223 3.00 -2.48 2.32
N ASP A 224 1.72 -2.10 2.34
CA ASP A 224 0.75 -2.47 1.30
C ASP A 224 1.14 -1.85 -0.05
N ALA A 225 1.61 -0.59 -0.05
CA ALA A 225 2.10 0.07 -1.25
C ALA A 225 3.29 -0.68 -1.87
N VAL A 226 4.27 -1.07 -1.05
CA VAL A 226 5.44 -1.85 -1.51
C VAL A 226 5.00 -3.19 -2.09
N SER A 227 4.06 -3.88 -1.43
CA SER A 227 3.53 -5.17 -1.89
C SER A 227 2.84 -5.03 -3.25
N ALA A 228 1.97 -4.02 -3.39
CA ALA A 228 1.24 -3.76 -4.62
C ALA A 228 2.17 -3.39 -5.79
N PHE A 229 3.20 -2.55 -5.57
CA PHE A 229 4.17 -2.26 -6.61
C PHE A 229 5.02 -3.47 -7.01
N ARG A 230 5.39 -4.35 -6.05
CA ARG A 230 6.12 -5.59 -6.37
C ARG A 230 5.27 -6.54 -7.21
N GLU A 231 4.01 -6.75 -6.82
CA GLU A 231 3.08 -7.54 -7.62
C GLU A 231 2.88 -6.96 -9.02
N ALA A 232 2.79 -5.63 -9.15
CA ALA A 232 2.71 -4.97 -10.45
C ALA A 232 3.95 -5.25 -11.32
N ALA A 233 5.15 -5.23 -10.73
CA ALA A 233 6.41 -5.57 -11.40
C ALA A 233 6.47 -7.07 -11.78
N GLU A 234 5.97 -7.97 -10.95
CA GLU A 234 5.89 -9.41 -11.28
C GLU A 234 4.92 -9.69 -12.42
N LEU A 235 3.80 -8.96 -12.46
CA LEU A 235 2.79 -9.07 -13.51
C LEU A 235 3.29 -8.51 -14.85
N ARG A 236 4.12 -7.45 -14.81
CA ARG A 236 4.73 -6.79 -15.97
C ARG A 236 6.26 -6.63 -15.76
N PRO A 237 7.07 -7.68 -16.02
CA PRO A 237 8.51 -7.69 -15.69
C PRO A 237 9.34 -6.58 -16.36
N ASP A 238 8.95 -6.18 -17.56
CA ASP A 238 9.67 -5.16 -18.35
C ASP A 238 9.16 -3.74 -18.08
N TRP A 239 8.34 -3.55 -17.05
CA TRP A 239 7.69 -2.27 -16.76
C TRP A 239 8.45 -1.48 -15.69
N PRO A 240 9.04 -0.32 -16.00
CA PRO A 240 9.84 0.43 -15.04
C PRO A 240 9.00 1.13 -13.95
N ASP A 241 7.75 1.47 -14.21
CA ASP A 241 6.95 2.37 -13.35
C ASP A 241 6.75 1.89 -11.91
N PRO A 242 6.51 0.60 -11.62
CA PRO A 242 6.37 0.14 -10.25
C PRO A 242 7.61 0.48 -9.41
N PHE A 243 8.79 0.51 -10.02
CA PHE A 243 10.02 0.90 -9.34
C PHE A 243 10.12 2.40 -9.06
N LEU A 244 9.45 3.26 -9.84
CA LEU A 244 9.30 4.69 -9.49
C LEU A 244 8.38 4.88 -8.30
N GLY A 245 7.30 4.09 -8.24
CA GLY A 245 6.41 4.03 -7.07
C GLY A 245 7.16 3.56 -5.81
N LEU A 246 7.92 2.46 -5.93
CA LEU A 246 8.77 1.95 -4.85
C LEU A 246 9.81 2.97 -4.40
N MET A 247 10.51 3.61 -5.33
CA MET A 247 11.50 4.64 -5.02
C MET A 247 10.89 5.72 -4.12
N ARG A 248 9.74 6.27 -4.52
CA ARG A 248 9.06 7.31 -3.75
C ARG A 248 8.61 6.82 -2.37
N THR A 249 8.00 5.63 -2.31
CA THR A 249 7.54 5.03 -1.05
C THR A 249 8.67 4.78 -0.08
N PHE A 250 9.81 4.26 -0.56
CA PHE A 250 10.99 4.04 0.28
C PHE A 250 11.56 5.36 0.80
N ILE A 251 11.69 6.38 -0.05
CA ILE A 251 12.30 7.67 0.32
C ILE A 251 11.45 8.45 1.32
N TYR A 252 10.17 8.69 1.00
CA TYR A 252 9.34 9.59 1.81
C TYR A 252 8.48 8.88 2.85
N GLY A 253 8.04 7.65 2.54
CA GLY A 253 7.24 6.86 3.46
C GLY A 253 8.11 6.20 4.53
N LEU A 254 9.02 5.34 4.08
CA LEU A 254 9.81 4.43 4.92
C LEU A 254 11.19 4.99 5.33
N GLU A 255 11.58 6.16 4.82
CA GLU A 255 12.86 6.82 5.13
C GLU A 255 14.11 5.99 4.78
N ASP A 256 13.98 5.10 3.80
CA ASP A 256 15.02 4.19 3.32
C ASP A 256 15.50 4.62 1.92
N VAL A 257 16.38 5.62 1.87
CA VAL A 257 16.88 6.13 0.57
C VAL A 257 17.78 5.15 -0.17
N ASP A 258 18.38 4.14 0.47
CA ASP A 258 19.18 3.15 -0.26
C ASP A 258 18.28 2.21 -1.05
N ARG A 259 17.21 1.69 -0.44
CA ARG A 259 16.17 0.95 -1.19
C ARG A 259 15.50 1.82 -2.24
N GLY A 260 15.35 3.11 -1.96
CA GLY A 260 14.91 4.10 -2.94
C GLY A 260 15.84 4.17 -4.16
N ALA A 261 17.14 4.34 -3.93
CA ALA A 261 18.16 4.41 -4.97
C ALA A 261 18.23 3.11 -5.79
N ASP A 262 18.13 1.96 -5.15
CA ASP A 262 18.14 0.68 -5.85
C ASP A 262 16.89 0.45 -6.69
N ALA A 263 15.72 0.91 -6.23
CA ALA A 263 14.51 0.93 -7.04
C ALA A 263 14.69 1.80 -8.28
N LEU A 264 15.29 3.00 -8.16
CA LEU A 264 15.58 3.84 -9.33
C LEU A 264 16.54 3.15 -10.31
N LYS A 265 17.61 2.52 -9.81
CA LYS A 265 18.53 1.74 -10.68
C LYS A 265 17.80 0.62 -11.41
N GLN A 266 16.86 -0.06 -10.75
CA GLN A 266 16.04 -1.08 -11.40
C GLN A 266 15.13 -0.48 -12.48
N ALA A 267 14.49 0.67 -12.22
CA ALA A 267 13.73 1.38 -13.24
C ALA A 267 14.61 1.73 -14.47
N GLN A 268 15.83 2.21 -14.23
CA GLN A 268 16.80 2.54 -15.29
C GLN A 268 17.23 1.31 -16.09
N ARG A 269 17.46 0.17 -15.44
CA ARG A 269 17.73 -1.11 -16.12
C ARG A 269 16.59 -1.55 -17.04
N LEU A 270 15.35 -1.17 -16.70
CA LEU A 270 14.15 -1.41 -17.51
C LEU A 270 13.87 -0.30 -18.53
N GLY A 271 14.83 0.60 -18.78
CA GLY A 271 14.77 1.63 -19.81
C GLY A 271 14.19 2.98 -19.38
N TYR A 272 13.92 3.19 -18.08
CA TYR A 272 13.54 4.51 -17.59
C TYR A 272 14.74 5.47 -17.55
N THR A 273 14.55 6.70 -17.99
CA THR A 273 15.56 7.76 -17.86
C THR A 273 15.21 8.65 -16.68
N ALA A 274 16.04 8.62 -15.64
CA ALA A 274 15.86 9.48 -14.46
C ALA A 274 15.99 10.96 -14.84
N GLY A 275 15.04 11.78 -14.39
CA GLY A 275 15.07 13.22 -14.59
C GLY A 275 15.35 13.99 -13.30
N ASP A 276 15.13 15.30 -13.37
CA ASP A 276 15.33 16.21 -12.23
C ASP A 276 14.49 15.81 -11.02
N ARG A 277 13.26 15.34 -11.27
CA ARG A 277 12.34 14.90 -10.22
C ARG A 277 12.92 13.74 -9.41
N GLU A 278 13.38 12.68 -10.05
CA GLU A 278 13.98 11.53 -9.33
C GLU A 278 15.27 11.94 -8.60
N THR A 279 16.07 12.80 -9.22
CA THR A 279 17.30 13.33 -8.62
C THR A 279 17.02 14.12 -7.34
N VAL A 280 16.00 14.99 -7.34
CA VAL A 280 15.56 15.72 -6.15
C VAL A 280 15.02 14.77 -5.08
N GLN A 281 14.23 13.75 -5.45
CA GLN A 281 13.72 12.79 -4.48
C GLN A 281 14.85 12.04 -3.77
N LEU A 282 15.88 11.60 -4.50
CA LEU A 282 17.06 10.99 -3.89
C LEU A 282 17.81 11.98 -2.99
N ALA A 283 17.98 13.23 -3.43
CA ALA A 283 18.63 14.27 -2.64
C ALA A 283 17.88 14.56 -1.34
N ASP A 284 16.54 14.58 -1.36
CA ASP A 284 15.68 14.68 -0.20
C ASP A 284 15.90 13.52 0.78
N GLY A 285 15.94 12.29 0.26
CA GLY A 285 16.19 11.09 1.05
C GLY A 285 17.53 11.14 1.79
N TYR A 286 18.61 11.47 1.09
CA TYR A 286 19.94 11.60 1.71
C TYR A 286 20.01 12.73 2.72
N ARG A 287 19.35 13.87 2.45
CA ARG A 287 19.26 14.99 3.42
C ARG A 287 18.49 14.59 4.68
N SER A 288 17.38 13.88 4.52
CA SER A 288 16.58 13.38 5.65
C SER A 288 17.41 12.44 6.53
N ARG A 289 18.09 11.47 5.90
CA ARG A 289 19.02 10.56 6.58
C ARG A 289 20.14 11.29 7.32
N ALA A 290 20.80 12.24 6.66
CA ALA A 290 21.85 13.06 7.28
C ALA A 290 21.34 13.79 8.53
N THR A 291 20.11 14.33 8.44
CA THR A 291 19.44 15.04 9.54
C THR A 291 19.06 14.09 10.68
N ALA A 292 18.67 12.85 10.38
CA ALA A 292 18.45 11.81 11.38
C ALA A 292 19.75 11.46 12.11
N PHE A 293 20.85 11.19 11.39
CA PHE A 293 22.15 10.94 12.01
C PHE A 293 22.66 12.11 12.86
N ALA A 294 22.52 13.35 12.38
CA ALA A 294 22.88 14.53 13.15
C ALA A 294 22.04 14.68 14.43
N ARG A 295 20.75 14.32 14.40
CA ARG A 295 19.91 14.27 15.61
C ARG A 295 20.41 13.19 16.58
N THR A 296 20.69 11.99 16.10
CA THR A 296 21.21 10.90 16.93
C THR A 296 22.56 11.24 17.55
N ALA A 297 23.49 11.81 16.78
CA ALA A 297 24.78 12.28 17.29
C ALA A 297 24.60 13.26 18.46
N ARG A 298 23.69 14.23 18.34
CA ARG A 298 23.40 15.19 19.43
C ARG A 298 22.87 14.50 20.70
N THR A 299 22.05 13.45 20.56
CA THR A 299 21.57 12.68 21.73
C THR A 299 22.67 11.84 22.39
N LEU A 300 23.74 11.54 21.65
CA LEU A 300 24.88 10.75 22.10
C LEU A 300 26.10 11.61 22.45
N SER A 301 25.89 12.92 22.65
CA SER A 301 26.98 13.89 22.88
C SER A 301 27.90 13.47 24.03
N GLY A 302 29.21 13.50 23.78
CA GLY A 302 30.25 13.11 24.74
C GLY A 302 30.52 11.60 24.80
N MET A 303 29.78 10.78 24.05
CA MET A 303 30.06 9.35 23.91
C MET A 303 30.97 9.10 22.70
N ALA A 304 31.77 8.01 22.73
CA ALA A 304 32.64 7.65 21.61
C ALA A 304 31.88 7.44 20.29
N VAL A 305 30.66 6.94 20.37
CA VAL A 305 29.75 6.69 19.23
C VAL A 305 29.24 7.98 18.56
N GLU A 306 29.33 9.14 19.21
CA GLU A 306 28.96 10.44 18.60
C GLU A 306 29.70 10.67 17.27
N GLN A 307 31.02 10.41 17.27
CA GLN A 307 31.88 10.65 16.11
C GLN A 307 31.49 9.80 14.90
N GLU A 308 31.02 8.57 15.12
CA GLU A 308 30.54 7.69 14.06
C GLU A 308 29.30 8.27 13.39
N TYR A 309 28.30 8.69 14.18
CA TYR A 309 27.08 9.31 13.64
C TYR A 309 27.35 10.64 12.94
N LEU A 310 28.28 11.46 13.44
CA LEU A 310 28.69 12.69 12.76
C LEU A 310 29.35 12.40 11.40
N THR A 311 30.15 11.33 11.32
CA THR A 311 30.78 10.90 10.06
C THR A 311 29.71 10.46 9.06
N ARG A 312 28.75 9.62 9.47
CA ARG A 312 27.62 9.19 8.64
C ARG A 312 26.73 10.36 8.21
N ALA A 313 26.49 11.33 9.08
CA ALA A 313 25.77 12.56 8.75
C ALA A 313 26.50 13.39 7.68
N THR A 314 27.82 13.53 7.81
CA THR A 314 28.68 14.24 6.85
C THR A 314 28.55 13.62 5.45
N GLU A 315 28.70 12.30 5.36
CA GLU A 315 28.61 11.56 4.10
C GLU A 315 27.25 11.72 3.42
N ALA A 316 26.17 11.55 4.18
CA ALA A 316 24.81 11.69 3.66
C ALA A 316 24.50 13.14 3.23
N TYR A 317 24.99 14.17 3.95
CA TYR A 317 24.84 15.56 3.50
C TYR A 317 25.59 15.83 2.20
N ARG A 318 26.82 15.31 2.05
CA ARG A 318 27.60 15.46 0.81
C ARG A 318 26.90 14.81 -0.38
N GLN A 319 26.32 13.63 -0.21
CA GLN A 319 25.51 12.97 -1.24
C GLN A 319 24.29 13.81 -1.63
N ALA A 320 23.57 14.36 -0.65
CA ALA A 320 22.44 15.24 -0.93
C ALA A 320 22.86 16.51 -1.70
N ILE A 321 23.97 17.14 -1.29
CA ILE A 321 24.52 18.35 -1.94
C ILE A 321 24.91 18.07 -3.39
N ASP A 322 25.62 16.97 -3.66
CA ASP A 322 25.99 16.57 -5.01
C ASP A 322 24.76 16.42 -5.91
N LEU A 323 23.72 15.73 -5.43
CA LEU A 323 22.49 15.54 -6.20
C LEU A 323 21.74 16.86 -6.44
N TYR A 324 21.56 17.70 -5.41
CA TYR A 324 20.88 18.99 -5.61
C TYR A 324 21.63 19.91 -6.58
N SER A 325 22.97 19.87 -6.57
CA SER A 325 23.79 20.72 -7.44
C SER A 325 23.56 20.44 -8.94
N LYS A 326 23.09 19.24 -9.30
CA LYS A 326 22.81 18.82 -10.68
C LYS A 326 21.48 19.37 -11.21
N VAL A 327 20.59 19.85 -10.33
CA VAL A 327 19.18 20.15 -10.65
C VAL A 327 18.73 21.51 -10.11
N LEU A 328 19.62 22.50 -10.13
CA LEU A 328 19.36 23.84 -9.56
C LEU A 328 18.14 24.57 -10.14
N GLY A 329 17.75 24.25 -11.38
CA GLY A 329 16.58 24.85 -12.04
C GLY A 329 15.23 24.22 -11.66
N TYR A 330 15.23 23.15 -10.86
CA TYR A 330 14.04 22.35 -10.61
C TYR A 330 13.49 22.54 -9.19
N ALA A 331 12.22 22.92 -9.12
CA ALA A 331 11.42 23.04 -7.90
C ALA A 331 12.17 23.76 -6.75
N ASP A 332 12.31 23.08 -5.61
CA ASP A 332 12.89 23.63 -4.39
C ASP A 332 14.38 23.30 -4.18
N ALA A 333 15.04 22.75 -5.20
CA ALA A 333 16.42 22.26 -5.10
C ALA A 333 17.39 23.31 -4.53
N PRO A 334 17.40 24.60 -4.94
CA PRO A 334 18.32 25.59 -4.36
C PRO A 334 18.09 25.86 -2.87
N ARG A 335 16.84 25.80 -2.41
CA ARG A 335 16.51 25.99 -0.99
C ARG A 335 16.96 24.78 -0.18
N SER A 336 16.69 23.58 -0.67
CA SER A 336 17.09 22.33 -0.02
C SER A 336 18.61 22.14 -0.02
N LEU A 337 19.31 22.56 -1.08
CA LEU A 337 20.77 22.60 -1.16
C LEU A 337 21.36 23.45 -0.04
N ARG A 338 20.89 24.70 0.12
CA ARG A 338 21.36 25.58 1.20
C ARG A 338 21.07 25.01 2.59
N ALA A 339 19.95 24.31 2.76
CA ALA A 339 19.64 23.64 4.02
C ALA A 339 20.61 22.47 4.29
N ALA A 340 20.96 21.68 3.27
CA ALA A 340 21.94 20.60 3.39
C ALA A 340 23.35 21.13 3.68
N GLN A 341 23.78 22.21 3.02
CA GLN A 341 25.06 22.88 3.28
C GLN A 341 25.18 23.37 4.72
N ARG A 342 24.16 24.08 5.23
CA ARG A 342 24.15 24.51 6.65
C ARG A 342 24.18 23.33 7.63
N GLY A 343 23.51 22.23 7.30
CA GLY A 343 23.54 21.01 8.10
C GLY A 343 24.93 20.38 8.13
N LEU A 344 25.60 20.33 6.98
CA LEU A 344 26.97 19.84 6.85
C LEU A 344 27.94 20.69 7.68
N GLU A 345 27.86 22.01 7.56
CA GLU A 345 28.70 22.96 8.32
C GLU A 345 28.59 22.72 9.84
N GLN A 346 27.35 22.56 10.35
CA GLN A 346 27.12 22.28 11.78
C GLN A 346 27.73 20.96 12.23
N VAL A 347 27.59 19.89 11.42
CA VAL A 347 28.16 18.58 11.72
C VAL A 347 29.68 18.62 11.69
N GLU A 348 30.27 19.28 10.70
CA GLU A 348 31.72 19.41 10.57
C GLU A 348 32.33 20.24 11.70
N GLN A 349 31.69 21.35 12.10
CA GLN A 349 32.10 22.12 13.27
C GLN A 349 32.16 21.26 14.53
N ARG A 350 31.11 20.45 14.78
CA ARG A 350 31.08 19.56 15.94
C ARG A 350 32.20 18.51 15.92
N ARG A 351 32.53 17.97 14.74
CA ARG A 351 33.65 17.02 14.60
C ARG A 351 35.00 17.66 14.90
N VAL A 352 35.19 18.92 14.51
CA VAL A 352 36.40 19.68 14.81
C VAL A 352 36.51 19.91 16.32
N GLU A 353 35.43 20.28 17.00
CA GLU A 353 35.39 20.45 18.46
C GLU A 353 35.81 19.16 19.19
N LEU A 354 35.28 18.01 18.78
CA LEU A 354 35.64 16.72 19.38
C LEU A 354 37.11 16.35 19.13
N SER A 355 37.62 16.62 17.93
CA SER A 355 39.02 16.37 17.57
C SER A 355 39.96 17.28 18.36
N GLY A 356 39.62 18.55 18.54
CA GLY A 356 40.38 19.51 19.34
C GLY A 356 40.33 19.25 20.85
N ALA A 357 39.18 18.79 21.36
CA ALA A 357 39.04 18.37 22.76
C ALA A 357 39.90 17.14 23.08
N SER A 358 40.08 16.22 22.13
CA SER A 358 40.95 15.05 22.29
C SER A 358 42.45 15.39 22.34
N VAL A 359 42.87 16.59 21.92
CA VAL A 359 44.29 17.01 21.87
C VAL A 359 44.73 17.76 23.13
N ARG A 360 43.82 18.16 24.02
CA ARG A 360 44.18 18.87 25.27
C ARG A 360 44.65 17.85 26.33
N PRO A 361 45.95 17.82 26.73
CA PRO A 361 46.40 16.91 27.78
C PRO A 361 45.75 17.25 29.13
N PRO A 362 45.58 16.26 30.04
CA PRO A 362 45.04 16.53 31.36
C PRO A 362 45.94 17.53 32.10
N SER A 363 45.34 18.63 32.55
CA SER A 363 46.01 19.58 33.44
C SER A 363 46.63 18.83 34.62
N PRO A 364 47.90 19.11 35.00
CA PRO A 364 48.51 18.45 36.15
C PRO A 364 47.65 18.72 37.38
N GLN A 365 47.17 17.66 38.02
CA GLN A 365 46.49 17.78 39.31
C GLN A 365 47.44 18.51 40.25
N ALA A 366 47.00 19.68 40.72
CA ALA A 366 47.70 20.43 41.75
C ALA A 366 47.81 19.53 42.99
N VAL A 367 49.02 19.05 43.26
CA VAL A 367 49.38 18.39 44.50
C VAL A 367 49.10 19.38 45.63
N ARG A 368 48.04 19.13 46.39
CA ARG A 368 47.76 19.86 47.63
C ARG A 368 48.81 19.45 48.66
N PRO A 369 49.58 20.39 49.26
CA PRO A 369 50.38 20.05 50.42
C PRO A 369 49.47 19.75 51.62
N ALA A 370 49.87 18.78 52.42
CA ALA A 370 49.13 18.29 53.58
C ALA A 370 48.94 19.40 54.63
N SER A 371 47.69 19.57 55.08
CA SER A 371 47.37 20.41 56.24
C SER A 371 47.63 19.63 57.54
N PRO A 372 48.19 20.25 58.59
CA PRO A 372 48.36 19.62 59.90
C PRO A 372 47.05 19.60 60.70
N GLN A 373 46.87 18.52 61.48
CA GLN A 373 45.79 18.31 62.44
C GLN A 373 45.78 19.38 63.54
N ALA A 374 44.61 19.92 63.88
CA ALA A 374 44.34 20.54 65.18
C ALA A 374 42.83 20.52 65.52
N VAL A 375 42.46 19.60 66.41
CA VAL A 375 41.66 19.77 67.64
C VAL A 375 40.51 20.80 67.62
N GLN A 376 39.26 20.30 67.64
CA GLN A 376 38.08 20.95 68.25
C GLN A 376 38.19 20.90 69.79
N PRO A 377 37.54 21.77 70.63
CA PRO A 377 36.09 22.03 70.55
C PRO A 377 35.54 23.36 71.14
N ILE A 378 34.20 23.40 71.19
CA ILE A 378 33.26 24.05 72.16
C ILE A 378 32.59 25.38 71.76
N SER A 379 31.26 25.27 71.63
CA SER A 379 30.23 26.33 71.50
C SER A 379 30.10 27.22 72.75
N PRO A 380 29.40 28.36 72.64
CA PRO A 380 28.17 28.47 73.42
C PRO A 380 26.98 29.14 72.70
N GLN A 381 25.81 28.83 73.25
CA GLN A 381 24.47 29.28 72.87
C GLN A 381 24.22 30.79 73.14
N ALA A 382 23.26 31.38 72.43
CA ALA A 382 21.93 31.76 72.95
C ALA A 382 21.39 33.15 72.52
N ARG A 383 20.04 33.18 72.34
CA ARG A 383 19.05 34.30 72.40
C ARG A 383 18.88 35.14 71.12
N SER A 384 17.76 35.09 70.38
CA SER A 384 16.31 35.31 70.65
C SER A 384 15.89 36.78 70.60
N SER A 385 15.13 37.18 69.57
CA SER A 385 13.86 37.94 69.66
C SER A 385 13.33 38.37 68.27
N SER A 386 12.06 38.05 68.01
CA SER A 386 11.21 38.48 66.87
C SER A 386 10.57 39.87 67.14
N PRO A 387 9.46 40.26 66.47
CA PRO A 387 9.29 40.77 65.10
C PRO A 387 8.75 42.23 65.10
N PHE A 388 8.73 42.94 63.96
CA PHE A 388 7.89 44.15 63.84
C PHE A 388 7.35 44.39 62.42
N GLN A 389 6.18 45.04 62.41
CA GLN A 389 5.10 45.09 61.43
C GLN A 389 5.31 46.06 60.24
N SER A 390 4.56 45.80 59.17
CA SER A 390 4.13 46.75 58.11
C SER A 390 3.33 47.95 58.67
N PRO A 391 3.12 49.04 57.90
CA PRO A 391 1.91 49.13 57.05
C PRO A 391 2.00 50.01 55.77
N VAL A 392 1.04 49.76 54.83
CA VAL A 392 0.26 50.71 53.97
C VAL A 392 1.04 51.69 53.05
N GLY A 393 0.75 51.93 51.78
CA GLY A 393 -0.34 51.61 50.85
C GLY A 393 -0.27 52.54 49.63
N VAL A 394 -1.28 52.46 48.75
CA VAL A 394 -1.67 53.39 47.66
C VAL A 394 -1.26 53.01 46.22
N SER A 395 -2.26 52.55 45.46
CA SER A 395 -2.37 52.51 43.99
C SER A 395 -2.66 53.90 43.40
N PRO A 396 -2.59 54.11 42.07
CA PRO A 396 -3.84 54.00 41.30
C PRO A 396 -3.73 53.39 39.88
N HIS A 397 -4.91 52.98 39.41
CA HIS A 397 -5.33 52.60 38.05
C HIS A 397 -4.99 53.60 36.94
N PHE A 398 -4.88 53.12 35.68
CA PHE A 398 -5.78 53.53 34.59
C PHE A 398 -5.72 52.58 33.35
N HIS A 399 -6.90 52.39 32.74
CA HIS A 399 -7.23 51.72 31.46
C HIS A 399 -6.35 52.19 30.27
N GLY A 400 -6.21 51.51 29.12
CA GLY A 400 -6.95 50.46 28.44
C GLY A 400 -6.98 50.77 26.92
N LEU A 401 -7.33 49.76 26.11
CA LEU A 401 -7.76 49.79 24.69
C LEU A 401 -6.72 49.56 23.58
N ALA A 402 -6.85 48.36 23.00
CA ALA A 402 -6.60 47.99 21.60
C ALA A 402 -7.70 48.57 20.68
N PRO A 403 -7.63 48.39 19.34
CA PRO A 403 -7.86 47.08 18.71
C PRO A 403 -6.67 46.48 17.96
#